data_AF-A0A398AX73-F1
#
_entry.id   AF-A0A398AX73-F1
#
_cell.length_a   1.000
_cell.length_b   1.000
_cell.length_c   1.000
_cell.angle_alpha   90.00
_cell.angle_beta   90.00
_cell.angle_gamma   90.00
#
_symmetry.space_group_name_H-M   'P 1'
#
loop_
_entity.id
_entity.type
_entity.pdbx_description
1 polymer ?
#
loop_
_entity_poly.entity_id
_entity_poly.type
_entity_poly.pdbx_seq_one_letter_code
_entity_poly.pdbx_strand_id
1 'polypeptide(L)'
;MMMSRFGAKVMVTAGPRLFSSSTVSPNHLLNSRVPAREFSKMTFEKKKTEDNQSEKGSSGGKGDQGNKGEQLIVSYWGVKPMKITKDDGTEWKWSCFRPWETYKADLTIDLKKHHVPSTLPDKLAYWTVKSLRWPTDLFFQRRYGCRAMMLETVAAVPGMVGGMLVHCKSLRRFEQSGGWIKALLEEAENERMHLMTFMEVAKPNWYERALVIAVQGVFFNAYFLGYIISPKFAHRMVGYLEEEAIHSYTEFLKELDNGNIENVPAPAIAIDYWRLPADATLRDVVMVVRADEAHHRDVNHYASDIHYQGRELKEAPAPIGYH
;
A
#
# COMPACT_ATOMS: atom_id res chain seq x y z
N MET A 1 -31.14 -18.16 -62.62
CA MET A 1 -31.64 -19.51 -62.22
C MET A 1 -31.34 -19.71 -60.73
N MET A 2 -32.30 -20.29 -60.01
CA MET A 2 -32.57 -20.20 -58.55
C MET A 2 -31.62 -20.94 -57.56
N MET A 3 -31.57 -20.39 -56.33
CA MET A 3 -31.60 -20.97 -54.95
C MET A 3 -30.66 -22.18 -54.57
N SER A 4 -30.17 -22.40 -53.34
CA SER A 4 -30.77 -22.26 -51.99
C SER A 4 -29.75 -22.50 -50.82
N ARG A 5 -29.85 -21.65 -49.77
CA ARG A 5 -29.88 -21.85 -48.28
C ARG A 5 -28.84 -22.66 -47.46
N PHE A 6 -28.21 -21.93 -46.51
CA PHE A 6 -28.14 -22.07 -45.02
C PHE A 6 -28.32 -23.43 -44.30
N GLY A 7 -27.46 -23.69 -43.29
CA GLY A 7 -27.71 -24.59 -42.15
C GLY A 7 -26.56 -24.67 -41.13
N ALA A 8 -26.86 -24.49 -39.83
CA ALA A 8 -25.91 -24.33 -38.72
C ALA A 8 -25.95 -25.49 -37.68
N LYS A 9 -24.83 -25.66 -36.95
CA LYS A 9 -24.60 -26.14 -35.56
C LYS A 9 -25.51 -27.22 -34.91
N VAL A 10 -24.87 -28.24 -34.32
CA VAL A 10 -25.26 -28.80 -32.99
C VAL A 10 -24.01 -29.10 -32.15
N MET A 11 -24.17 -28.83 -30.86
CA MET A 11 -23.26 -28.84 -29.72
C MET A 11 -23.29 -30.21 -29.02
N VAL A 12 -22.15 -30.75 -28.57
CA VAL A 12 -22.12 -31.88 -27.63
C VAL A 12 -21.48 -31.43 -26.32
N THR A 13 -22.23 -31.64 -25.25
CA THR A 13 -21.99 -31.32 -23.85
C THR A 13 -21.03 -32.31 -23.20
N ALA A 14 -20.12 -31.83 -22.34
CA ALA A 14 -19.41 -32.67 -21.36
C ALA A 14 -19.54 -32.01 -19.98
N GLY A 15 -20.23 -32.70 -19.07
CA GLY A 15 -20.44 -32.27 -17.67
C GLY A 15 -19.25 -32.59 -16.75
N PRO A 16 -19.31 -32.15 -15.48
CA PRO A 16 -18.19 -32.22 -14.54
C PRO A 16 -18.14 -33.57 -13.82
N ARG A 17 -16.95 -34.14 -13.63
CA ARG A 17 -16.73 -35.25 -12.68
C ARG A 17 -15.95 -34.78 -11.47
N LEU A 18 -16.51 -35.17 -10.33
CA LEU A 18 -16.21 -34.82 -8.95
C LEU A 18 -14.92 -35.49 -8.42
N PHE A 19 -14.42 -34.89 -7.35
CA PHE A 19 -13.37 -35.31 -6.42
C PHE A 19 -13.24 -36.82 -6.19
N SER A 20 -11.98 -37.30 -6.09
CA SER A 20 -11.63 -38.54 -5.42
C SER A 20 -10.54 -38.27 -4.38
N SER A 21 -10.86 -38.59 -3.13
CA SER A 21 -9.96 -38.61 -1.99
C SER A 21 -9.24 -39.96 -1.90
N SER A 22 -7.94 -39.96 -1.60
CA SER A 22 -7.28 -41.13 -1.03
C SER A 22 -6.22 -40.70 0.00
N THR A 23 -6.30 -41.31 1.18
CA THR A 23 -5.50 -41.04 2.38
C THR A 23 -4.35 -42.05 2.55
N VAL A 24 -3.13 -41.50 2.70
CA VAL A 24 -2.06 -41.75 3.71
C VAL A 24 -1.44 -43.14 3.92
N SER A 25 -0.08 -43.21 3.86
CA SER A 25 0.82 -43.68 4.96
C SER A 25 2.34 -43.62 4.61
N PRO A 26 3.30 -43.72 5.58
CA PRO A 26 4.22 -42.60 5.87
C PRO A 26 5.75 -42.93 5.89
N ASN A 27 6.54 -41.88 6.19
CA ASN A 27 7.95 -41.82 6.69
C ASN A 27 9.10 -41.72 5.67
N HIS A 28 9.76 -40.55 5.60
CA HIS A 28 11.05 -40.33 6.27
C HIS A 28 11.45 -38.83 6.32
N LEU A 29 12.10 -38.47 7.42
CA LEU A 29 12.47 -37.14 7.92
C LEU A 29 13.61 -36.45 7.14
N LEU A 30 13.59 -35.11 7.07
CA LEU A 30 14.75 -34.25 7.35
C LEU A 30 14.28 -32.84 7.75
N ASN A 31 15.06 -32.26 8.67
CA ASN A 31 14.65 -31.35 9.71
C ASN A 31 15.18 -29.93 9.42
N SER A 32 14.30 -28.93 9.28
CA SER A 32 14.68 -27.51 9.42
C SER A 32 13.59 -26.77 10.20
N ARG A 33 13.90 -26.46 11.46
CA ARG A 33 13.04 -25.74 12.39
C ARG A 33 13.08 -24.24 12.07
N VAL A 34 11.97 -23.69 11.61
CA VAL A 34 11.61 -22.26 11.75
C VAL A 34 10.45 -22.22 12.75
N PRO A 35 10.47 -21.37 13.79
CA PRO A 35 9.42 -21.40 14.81
C PRO A 35 8.12 -20.85 14.23
N ALA A 36 7.11 -21.71 14.14
CA ALA A 36 5.74 -21.32 13.83
C ALA A 36 5.17 -20.49 15.00
N ARG A 37 4.68 -19.28 14.71
CA ARG A 37 3.97 -18.44 15.68
C ARG A 37 2.71 -19.15 16.16
N GLU A 38 2.57 -19.22 17.48
CA GLU A 38 1.46 -19.84 18.19
C GLU A 38 0.19 -18.98 17.99
N PHE A 39 -0.77 -19.50 17.22
CA PHE A 39 -2.08 -18.86 17.07
C PHE A 39 -2.86 -19.02 18.37
N SER A 40 -3.09 -17.91 19.06
CA SER A 40 -3.90 -17.89 20.28
C SER A 40 -5.37 -18.24 19.97
N LYS A 41 -5.96 -19.08 20.83
CA LYS A 41 -7.27 -19.72 20.68
C LYS A 41 -8.40 -18.68 20.72
N MET A 42 -9.18 -18.56 19.64
CA MET A 42 -10.51 -17.92 19.69
C MET A 42 -11.57 -18.97 20.05
N THR A 43 -12.22 -18.81 21.20
CA THR A 43 -13.42 -19.57 21.59
C THR A 43 -14.67 -18.98 20.93
N PHE A 44 -15.33 -19.77 20.08
CA PHE A 44 -16.66 -19.48 19.55
C PHE A 44 -17.72 -20.16 20.42
N GLU A 45 -18.53 -19.39 21.16
CA GLU A 45 -19.77 -19.91 21.74
C GLU A 45 -20.87 -19.95 20.67
N LYS A 46 -21.35 -21.16 20.36
CA LYS A 46 -22.42 -21.41 19.40
C LYS A 46 -23.70 -21.73 20.16
N LYS A 47 -24.60 -20.76 20.32
CA LYS A 47 -25.94 -21.01 20.88
C LYS A 47 -26.84 -21.62 19.79
N LYS A 48 -27.30 -22.85 20.02
CA LYS A 48 -28.29 -23.54 19.18
C LYS A 48 -29.66 -22.87 19.32
N THR A 49 -30.34 -22.63 18.21
CA THR A 49 -31.75 -22.23 18.17
C THR A 49 -32.57 -23.47 17.83
N GLU A 50 -33.46 -23.89 18.72
CA GLU A 50 -34.52 -24.86 18.44
C GLU A 50 -35.79 -24.11 18.02
N ASP A 51 -36.39 -24.57 16.93
CA ASP A 51 -37.69 -24.12 16.43
C ASP A 51 -38.82 -24.50 17.39
N ASN A 52 -39.73 -23.56 17.64
CA ASN A 52 -41.12 -23.91 17.94
C ASN A 52 -42.07 -22.76 17.60
N GLN A 53 -43.02 -23.04 16.71
CA GLN A 53 -44.22 -22.27 16.46
C GLN A 53 -45.22 -22.49 17.61
N SER A 54 -45.88 -21.43 18.10
CA SER A 54 -47.32 -21.43 18.44
C SER A 54 -47.82 -20.07 18.92
N GLU A 55 -49.11 -19.88 18.66
CA GLU A 55 -49.94 -18.68 18.70
C GLU A 55 -50.18 -18.07 20.10
N LYS A 56 -50.41 -16.74 20.15
CA LYS A 56 -51.66 -16.08 20.61
C LYS A 56 -51.42 -14.68 21.19
N GLY A 57 -52.34 -13.77 20.85
CA GLY A 57 -53.10 -13.02 21.86
C GLY A 57 -52.54 -11.68 22.33
N SER A 58 -53.22 -10.62 21.88
CA SER A 58 -53.21 -9.25 22.41
C SER A 58 -53.34 -9.15 23.94
N SER A 59 -52.59 -8.24 24.59
CA SER A 59 -53.14 -7.12 25.38
C SER A 59 -52.06 -6.33 26.14
N GLY A 60 -52.31 -5.03 26.34
CA GLY A 60 -51.86 -4.29 27.52
C GLY A 60 -50.59 -3.44 27.36
N GLY A 61 -50.76 -2.13 27.19
CA GLY A 61 -49.67 -1.15 27.10
C GLY A 61 -49.13 -0.59 28.42
N LYS A 62 -48.32 0.47 28.25
CA LYS A 62 -47.52 1.30 29.18
C LYS A 62 -46.12 0.73 29.46
N GLY A 63 -45.02 1.38 29.13
CA GLY A 63 -44.76 2.66 28.49
C GLY A 63 -43.33 3.05 28.83
N ASP A 64 -42.53 3.48 27.86
CA ASP A 64 -41.66 4.64 28.04
C ASP A 64 -41.20 5.17 26.68
N GLN A 65 -41.21 6.49 26.57
CA GLN A 65 -40.81 7.24 25.38
C GLN A 65 -39.30 7.50 25.45
N GLY A 66 -38.55 7.12 24.42
CA GLY A 66 -37.16 7.53 24.32
C GLY A 66 -36.47 7.02 23.07
N ASN A 67 -36.43 7.86 22.04
CA ASN A 67 -35.64 7.74 20.81
C ASN A 67 -36.13 6.76 19.72
N LYS A 68 -37.11 7.24 18.95
CA LYS A 68 -37.28 6.85 17.54
C LYS A 68 -36.06 7.31 16.75
N GLY A 69 -35.44 6.40 16.00
CA GLY A 69 -34.76 6.79 14.77
C GLY A 69 -33.34 6.30 14.54
N GLU A 70 -32.89 5.20 15.13
CA GLU A 70 -31.88 4.40 14.44
C GLU A 70 -32.63 3.39 13.58
N GLN A 71 -32.82 3.72 12.29
CA GLN A 71 -33.00 2.69 11.29
C GLN A 71 -31.86 1.70 11.50
N LEU A 72 -32.17 0.54 12.06
CA LEU A 72 -31.31 -0.63 12.05
C LEU A 72 -31.00 -0.88 10.57
N ILE A 73 -29.88 -0.34 10.10
CA ILE A 73 -29.30 -0.74 8.84
C ILE A 73 -28.92 -2.20 9.06
N VAL A 74 -29.83 -3.10 8.69
CA VAL A 74 -29.54 -4.53 8.57
C VAL A 74 -28.57 -4.63 7.41
N SER A 75 -27.29 -4.42 7.69
CA SER A 75 -26.26 -4.73 6.70
C SER A 75 -26.39 -6.23 6.41
N TYR A 76 -26.38 -6.61 5.13
CA TYR A 76 -26.47 -8.01 4.70
C TYR A 76 -25.46 -8.92 5.43
N TRP A 77 -24.34 -8.34 5.88
CA TRP A 77 -23.25 -9.00 6.59
C TRP A 77 -23.27 -8.82 8.12
N GLY A 78 -24.22 -8.07 8.69
CA GLY A 78 -24.23 -7.76 10.13
C GLY A 78 -22.92 -7.13 10.63
N VAL A 79 -22.28 -6.25 9.84
CA VAL A 79 -20.96 -5.67 10.11
C VAL A 79 -21.02 -4.78 11.35
N LYS A 80 -20.81 -5.39 12.51
CA LYS A 80 -20.46 -4.67 13.73
C LYS A 80 -18.98 -4.27 13.63
N PRO A 81 -18.60 -3.04 14.03
CA PRO A 81 -17.20 -2.67 14.12
C PRO A 81 -16.46 -3.71 14.98
N MET A 82 -15.49 -4.40 14.39
CA MET A 82 -14.64 -5.32 15.13
C MET A 82 -13.73 -4.47 16.01
N LYS A 83 -13.83 -4.63 17.34
CA LYS A 83 -12.90 -4.00 18.28
C LYS A 83 -11.57 -4.73 18.22
N ILE A 84 -10.65 -4.19 17.43
CA ILE A 84 -9.26 -4.64 17.39
C ILE A 84 -8.52 -3.95 18.53
N THR A 85 -7.58 -4.64 19.16
CA THR A 85 -6.73 -4.08 20.22
C THR A 85 -5.26 -4.04 19.79
N LYS A 86 -4.50 -3.11 20.36
CA LYS A 86 -3.04 -3.09 20.32
C LYS A 86 -2.45 -4.21 21.18
N ASP A 87 -1.13 -4.38 21.09
CA ASP A 87 -0.37 -5.32 21.93
C ASP A 87 -0.47 -4.97 23.43
N ASP A 88 -0.72 -3.71 23.77
CA ASP A 88 -0.93 -3.22 25.14
C ASP A 88 -2.39 -3.36 25.65
N GLY A 89 -3.29 -3.89 24.82
CA GLY A 89 -4.72 -4.06 25.13
C GLY A 89 -5.59 -2.82 24.90
N THR A 90 -5.02 -1.68 24.50
CA THR A 90 -5.80 -0.49 24.14
C THR A 90 -6.53 -0.66 22.81
N GLU A 91 -7.64 0.05 22.62
CA GLU A 91 -8.45 -0.05 21.41
C GLU A 91 -7.70 0.52 20.19
N TRP A 92 -7.70 -0.25 19.10
CA TRP A 92 -7.15 0.15 17.82
C TRP A 92 -8.15 1.07 17.10
N LYS A 93 -7.77 2.34 16.96
CA LYS A 93 -8.66 3.38 16.42
C LYS A 93 -8.65 3.50 14.90
N TRP A 94 -7.74 2.82 14.20
CA TRP A 94 -7.56 2.96 12.76
C TRP A 94 -8.31 1.89 11.98
N SER A 95 -9.11 2.31 11.00
CA SER A 95 -9.77 1.41 10.06
C SER A 95 -8.93 1.13 8.81
N CYS A 96 -8.02 2.04 8.46
CA CYS A 96 -7.22 2.04 7.24
C CYS A 96 -5.97 1.15 7.28
N PHE A 97 -5.53 0.69 8.44
CA PHE A 97 -4.46 -0.29 8.61
C PHE A 97 -4.66 -1.07 9.93
N ARG A 98 -3.87 -2.11 10.14
CA ARG A 98 -3.98 -3.06 11.25
C ARG A 98 -2.70 -3.07 12.09
N PRO A 99 -2.77 -3.50 13.36
CA PRO A 99 -1.58 -3.54 14.22
C PRO A 99 -0.41 -4.35 13.63
N TRP A 100 -0.67 -5.43 12.90
CA TRP A 100 0.36 -6.28 12.28
C TRP A 100 0.96 -5.72 10.98
N GLU A 101 0.42 -4.62 10.45
CA GLU A 101 0.96 -3.89 9.28
C GLU A 101 1.89 -2.76 9.72
N THR A 102 1.98 -2.50 11.03
CA THR A 102 2.87 -1.49 11.61
C THR A 102 4.27 -2.04 11.86
N TYR A 103 5.28 -1.19 11.79
CA TYR A 103 6.68 -1.59 11.90
C TYR A 103 7.53 -0.49 12.54
N LYS A 104 8.81 -0.79 12.81
CA LYS A 104 9.82 0.20 13.18
C LYS A 104 10.73 0.38 11.98
N ALA A 105 10.86 1.60 11.46
CA ALA A 105 11.73 1.89 10.32
C ALA A 105 13.21 1.69 10.69
N ASP A 106 14.01 1.18 9.76
CA ASP A 106 15.45 1.02 9.91
C ASP A 106 16.18 2.35 9.65
N LEU A 107 16.44 3.07 10.74
CA LEU A 107 17.20 4.33 10.69
C LEU A 107 18.70 4.12 10.40
N THR A 108 19.19 2.89 10.28
CA THR A 108 20.60 2.58 9.96
C THR A 108 20.88 2.48 8.45
N ILE A 109 19.83 2.56 7.62
CA ILE A 109 19.93 2.52 6.16
C ILE A 109 20.84 3.60 5.59
N ASP A 110 21.63 3.27 4.56
CA ASP A 110 22.57 4.20 3.94
C ASP A 110 21.85 5.27 3.11
N LEU A 111 21.73 6.47 3.67
CA LEU A 111 21.11 7.62 3.01
C LEU A 111 21.94 8.21 1.86
N LYS A 112 23.23 7.86 1.73
CA LYS A 112 24.16 8.45 0.75
C LYS A 112 24.35 7.58 -0.49
N LYS A 113 23.82 6.36 -0.49
CA LYS A 113 23.85 5.47 -1.65
C LYS A 113 23.18 6.15 -2.85
N HIS A 114 23.91 6.18 -3.96
CA HIS A 114 23.51 6.80 -5.22
C HIS A 114 23.80 5.83 -6.36
N HIS A 115 22.82 5.60 -7.23
CA HIS A 115 23.04 4.82 -8.44
C HIS A 115 23.67 5.69 -9.53
N VAL A 116 24.88 5.36 -9.98
CA VAL A 116 25.54 6.13 -11.04
C VAL A 116 24.89 5.83 -12.40
N PRO A 117 24.35 6.82 -13.15
CA PRO A 117 23.70 6.61 -14.43
C PRO A 117 24.71 6.21 -15.51
N SER A 118 24.81 4.91 -15.79
CA SER A 118 25.79 4.36 -16.75
C SER A 118 25.21 4.23 -18.16
N THR A 119 23.95 3.78 -18.29
CA THR A 119 23.30 3.55 -19.58
C THR A 119 22.51 4.76 -20.08
N LEU A 120 22.14 4.79 -21.37
CA LEU A 120 21.32 5.86 -21.92
C LEU A 120 19.95 5.99 -21.21
N PRO A 121 19.18 4.91 -20.97
CA PRO A 121 17.93 5.03 -20.23
C PRO A 121 18.12 5.49 -18.79
N ASP A 122 19.23 5.11 -18.12
CA ASP A 122 19.53 5.61 -16.77
C ASP A 122 19.81 7.10 -16.75
N LYS A 123 20.58 7.58 -17.73
CA LYS A 123 20.84 9.01 -17.90
C LYS A 123 19.53 9.72 -18.15
N LEU A 124 18.69 9.23 -19.06
CA LEU A 124 17.38 9.83 -19.32
C LEU A 124 16.52 9.87 -18.04
N ALA A 125 16.45 8.78 -17.27
CA ALA A 125 15.69 8.74 -16.02
C ALA A 125 16.20 9.79 -15.02
N TYR A 126 17.52 9.85 -14.82
CA TYR A 126 18.16 10.83 -13.95
C TYR A 126 17.86 12.27 -14.39
N TRP A 127 18.05 12.57 -15.67
CA TRP A 127 17.78 13.90 -16.24
C TRP A 127 16.31 14.27 -16.12
N THR A 128 15.38 13.33 -16.37
CA THR A 128 13.95 13.56 -16.18
C THR A 128 13.64 13.97 -14.74
N VAL A 129 14.15 13.24 -13.75
CA VAL A 129 13.94 13.58 -12.33
C VAL A 129 14.52 14.95 -11.98
N LYS A 130 15.76 15.23 -12.39
CA LYS A 130 16.39 16.54 -12.16
C LYS A 130 15.64 17.69 -12.84
N SER A 131 15.10 17.46 -14.03
CA SER A 131 14.26 18.45 -14.73
C SER A 131 12.92 18.68 -14.04
N LEU A 132 12.29 17.64 -13.48
CA LEU A 132 11.04 17.76 -12.71
C LEU A 132 11.23 18.50 -11.38
N ARG A 133 12.43 18.43 -10.79
CA ARG A 133 12.75 19.14 -9.56
C ARG A 133 12.75 20.66 -9.71
N TRP A 134 13.31 21.20 -10.80
CA TRP A 134 13.43 22.65 -11.00
C TRP A 134 12.09 23.42 -10.90
N PRO A 135 11.01 23.06 -11.63
CA PRO A 135 9.73 23.77 -11.51
C PRO A 135 9.08 23.57 -10.14
N THR A 136 9.30 22.40 -9.53
CA THR A 136 8.79 22.07 -8.18
C THR A 136 9.44 22.97 -7.12
N ASP A 137 10.76 23.11 -7.15
CA ASP A 137 11.51 23.97 -6.23
C ASP A 137 11.06 25.44 -6.37
N LEU A 138 10.79 25.90 -7.59
CA LEU A 138 10.28 27.25 -7.84
C LEU A 138 8.85 27.47 -7.34
N PHE A 139 7.96 26.49 -7.51
CA PHE A 139 6.56 26.58 -7.11
C PHE A 139 6.39 26.56 -5.59
N PHE A 140 7.12 25.67 -4.90
CA PHE A 140 6.95 25.47 -3.46
C PHE A 140 7.85 26.32 -2.58
N GLN A 141 9.03 26.73 -3.08
CA GLN A 141 10.00 27.52 -2.32
C GLN A 141 10.23 26.94 -0.91
N ARG A 142 10.06 27.73 0.15
CA ARG A 142 10.24 27.32 1.56
C ARG A 142 9.00 26.68 2.21
N ARG A 143 7.95 26.34 1.46
CA ARG A 143 6.72 25.72 2.00
C ARG A 143 6.89 24.20 2.13
N TYR A 144 7.80 23.75 2.99
CA TYR A 144 8.21 22.33 3.10
C TYR A 144 7.05 21.38 3.41
N GLY A 145 6.15 21.72 4.34
CA GLY A 145 4.98 20.88 4.66
C GLY A 145 4.01 20.74 3.48
N CYS A 146 3.71 21.83 2.78
CA CYS A 146 2.87 21.79 1.57
C CYS A 146 3.56 21.04 0.43
N ARG A 147 4.89 21.20 0.29
CA ARG A 147 5.70 20.50 -0.70
C ARG A 147 5.70 18.99 -0.48
N ALA A 148 6.03 18.55 0.73
CA ALA A 148 6.04 17.12 1.09
C ALA A 148 4.68 16.52 0.80
N MET A 149 3.61 17.04 1.40
CA MET A 149 2.23 16.62 1.15
C MET A 149 1.90 16.52 -0.34
N MET A 150 2.26 17.50 -1.16
CA MET A 150 1.95 17.44 -2.60
C MET A 150 2.78 16.41 -3.36
N LEU A 151 4.06 16.23 -3.01
CA LEU A 151 4.91 15.23 -3.64
C LEU A 151 4.50 13.81 -3.27
N GLU A 152 4.05 13.57 -2.04
CA GLU A 152 3.51 12.26 -1.61
C GLU A 152 2.31 11.81 -2.48
N THR A 153 1.50 12.75 -2.97
CA THR A 153 0.38 12.40 -3.87
C THR A 153 0.84 11.83 -5.21
N VAL A 154 2.06 12.15 -5.63
CA VAL A 154 2.68 11.67 -6.87
C VAL A 154 3.53 10.44 -6.59
N ALA A 155 4.26 10.41 -5.47
CA ALA A 155 5.10 9.30 -5.05
C ALA A 155 4.32 8.00 -4.76
N ALA A 156 3.05 8.10 -4.35
CA ALA A 156 2.18 6.92 -4.19
C ALA A 156 1.72 6.27 -5.53
N VAL A 157 1.95 6.91 -6.69
CA VAL A 157 1.43 6.42 -7.99
C VAL A 157 2.27 5.28 -8.59
N PRO A 158 3.63 5.36 -8.63
CA PRO A 158 4.47 4.36 -9.26
C PRO A 158 4.28 2.93 -8.73
N GLY A 159 4.31 2.75 -7.41
CA GLY A 159 4.10 1.44 -6.78
C GLY A 159 2.74 0.84 -7.14
N MET A 160 1.68 1.67 -7.17
CA MET A 160 0.33 1.24 -7.55
C MET A 160 0.27 0.77 -9.01
N VAL A 161 0.84 1.56 -9.93
CA VAL A 161 0.88 1.23 -11.36
C VAL A 161 1.72 -0.02 -11.62
N GLY A 162 2.90 -0.11 -11.02
CA GLY A 162 3.78 -1.27 -11.14
C GLY A 162 3.14 -2.54 -10.59
N GLY A 163 2.59 -2.47 -9.36
CA GLY A 163 1.88 -3.56 -8.71
C GLY A 163 0.69 -4.05 -9.54
N MET A 164 -0.13 -3.14 -10.06
CA MET A 164 -1.24 -3.46 -10.96
C MET A 164 -0.77 -4.14 -12.25
N LEU A 165 0.25 -3.60 -12.93
CA LEU A 165 0.74 -4.16 -14.20
C LEU A 165 1.37 -5.54 -14.01
N VAL A 166 2.15 -5.74 -12.93
CA VAL A 166 2.71 -7.04 -12.54
C VAL A 166 1.59 -8.02 -12.16
N HIS A 167 0.56 -7.56 -11.45
CA HIS A 167 -0.61 -8.37 -11.10
C HIS A 167 -1.35 -8.86 -12.35
N CYS A 168 -1.71 -7.97 -13.26
CA CYS A 168 -2.34 -8.36 -14.52
C CYS A 168 -1.43 -9.27 -15.36
N LYS A 169 -0.08 -9.14 -15.25
CA LYS A 169 0.88 -10.01 -15.95
C LYS A 169 0.89 -11.41 -15.38
N SER A 170 0.91 -11.53 -14.06
CA SER A 170 0.79 -12.78 -13.33
C SER A 170 -0.50 -13.52 -13.71
N LEU A 171 -1.65 -12.83 -13.72
CA LEU A 171 -2.94 -13.43 -14.08
C LEU A 171 -2.98 -13.94 -15.53
N ARG A 172 -2.58 -13.11 -16.51
CA ARG A 172 -2.68 -13.49 -17.93
C ARG A 172 -1.68 -14.57 -18.35
N ARG A 173 -0.60 -14.76 -17.57
CA ARG A 173 0.41 -15.81 -17.80
C ARG A 173 0.25 -17.02 -16.88
N PHE A 174 -0.62 -16.96 -15.88
CA PHE A 174 -0.75 -17.98 -14.83
C PHE A 174 0.59 -18.25 -14.09
N GLU A 175 1.30 -17.18 -13.73
CA GLU A 175 2.63 -17.25 -13.12
C GLU A 175 2.68 -16.57 -11.74
N GLN A 176 3.56 -17.04 -10.85
CA GLN A 176 3.89 -16.35 -9.60
C GLN A 176 4.66 -15.03 -9.87
N SER A 177 4.61 -14.08 -8.94
CA SER A 177 5.17 -12.72 -9.09
C SER A 177 6.43 -12.41 -8.28
N GLY A 178 6.97 -13.37 -7.53
CA GLY A 178 8.17 -13.23 -6.70
C GLY A 178 7.97 -12.34 -5.49
N GLY A 179 6.72 -12.06 -5.11
CA GLY A 179 6.40 -11.11 -4.05
C GLY A 179 6.31 -9.64 -4.52
N TRP A 180 6.65 -9.34 -5.77
CA TRP A 180 6.72 -7.96 -6.27
C TRP A 180 5.40 -7.22 -6.30
N ILE A 181 4.27 -7.93 -6.48
CA ILE A 181 2.94 -7.29 -6.36
C ILE A 181 2.77 -6.73 -4.95
N LYS A 182 3.14 -7.52 -3.94
CA LYS A 182 2.99 -7.11 -2.54
C LYS A 182 3.92 -5.94 -2.22
N ALA A 183 5.21 -6.06 -2.55
CA ALA A 183 6.20 -5.00 -2.29
C ALA A 183 5.80 -3.65 -2.92
N LEU A 184 5.37 -3.65 -4.19
CA LEU A 184 5.00 -2.41 -4.88
C LEU A 184 3.68 -1.79 -4.37
N LEU A 185 2.73 -2.61 -3.92
CA LEU A 185 1.51 -2.11 -3.29
C LEU A 185 1.75 -1.64 -1.85
N GLU A 186 2.66 -2.27 -1.12
CA GLU A 186 3.11 -1.81 0.20
C GLU A 186 3.86 -0.48 0.10
N GLU A 187 4.73 -0.29 -0.89
CA GLU A 187 5.36 1.01 -1.21
C GLU A 187 4.28 2.08 -1.47
N ALA A 188 3.33 1.83 -2.37
CA ALA A 188 2.25 2.78 -2.66
C ALA A 188 1.39 3.12 -1.43
N GLU A 189 1.17 2.14 -0.54
CA GLU A 189 0.49 2.38 0.73
C GLU A 189 1.34 3.18 1.71
N ASN A 190 2.65 2.91 1.79
CA ASN A 190 3.57 3.63 2.66
C ASN A 190 3.63 5.12 2.29
N GLU A 191 3.81 5.43 1.01
CA GLU A 191 3.72 6.79 0.45
C GLU A 191 2.38 7.48 0.79
N ARG A 192 1.27 6.73 0.72
CA ARG A 192 -0.05 7.22 1.15
C ARG A 192 -0.08 7.49 2.67
N MET A 193 0.63 6.73 3.48
CA MET A 193 0.73 6.96 4.93
C MET A 193 1.59 8.18 5.28
N HIS A 194 2.61 8.48 4.47
CA HIS A 194 3.34 9.75 4.54
C HIS A 194 2.39 10.92 4.30
N LEU A 195 1.61 10.87 3.21
CA LEU A 195 0.59 11.88 2.90
C LEU A 195 -0.39 12.08 4.06
N MET A 196 -0.98 11.00 4.57
CA MET A 196 -1.98 11.08 5.65
C MET A 196 -1.38 11.67 6.93
N THR A 197 -0.11 11.40 7.20
CA THR A 197 0.62 11.97 8.33
C THR A 197 0.80 13.48 8.16
N PHE A 198 1.25 13.94 6.99
CA PHE A 198 1.43 15.38 6.74
C PHE A 198 0.11 16.15 6.64
N MET A 199 -1.00 15.49 6.26
CA MET A 199 -2.33 16.11 6.26
C MET A 199 -2.84 16.49 7.65
N GLU A 200 -2.38 15.82 8.71
CA GLU A 200 -2.69 16.20 10.10
C GLU A 200 -1.97 17.49 10.52
N VAL A 201 -0.86 17.83 9.85
CA VAL A 201 -0.06 19.03 10.12
C VAL A 201 -0.41 20.18 9.16
N ALA A 202 -0.76 19.88 7.90
CA ALA A 202 -1.04 20.85 6.87
C ALA A 202 -2.35 20.54 6.12
N LYS A 203 -3.28 21.51 6.08
CA LYS A 203 -4.55 21.35 5.36
C LYS A 203 -4.47 21.95 3.95
N PRO A 204 -4.70 21.17 2.89
CA PRO A 204 -4.65 21.68 1.52
C PRO A 204 -5.88 22.53 1.18
N ASN A 205 -5.64 23.64 0.48
CA ASN A 205 -6.67 24.48 -0.11
C ASN A 205 -7.31 23.81 -1.34
N TRP A 206 -8.46 24.32 -1.79
CA TRP A 206 -9.19 23.73 -2.93
C TRP A 206 -8.37 23.74 -4.24
N TYR A 207 -7.54 24.77 -4.47
CA TYR A 207 -6.70 24.87 -5.67
C TYR A 207 -5.51 23.90 -5.62
N GLU A 208 -4.97 23.61 -4.44
CA GLU A 208 -3.92 22.59 -4.25
C GLU A 208 -4.51 21.20 -4.55
N ARG A 209 -5.74 20.92 -4.12
CA ARG A 209 -6.46 19.68 -4.48
C ARG A 209 -6.71 19.57 -5.99
N ALA A 210 -7.14 20.66 -6.64
CA ALA A 210 -7.32 20.69 -8.09
C ALA A 210 -5.99 20.44 -8.83
N LEU A 211 -4.89 21.00 -8.32
CA LEU A 211 -3.55 20.77 -8.84
C LEU A 211 -3.13 19.30 -8.69
N VAL A 212 -3.39 18.67 -7.54
CA VAL A 212 -3.15 17.22 -7.33
C VAL A 212 -3.90 16.39 -8.38
N ILE A 213 -5.18 16.66 -8.63
CA ILE A 213 -5.97 15.95 -9.64
C ILE A 213 -5.34 16.09 -11.04
N ALA A 214 -4.95 17.31 -11.42
CA ALA A 214 -4.34 17.56 -12.71
C ALA A 214 -2.98 16.84 -12.86
N VAL A 215 -2.11 16.95 -11.86
CA VAL A 215 -0.78 16.33 -11.86
C VAL A 215 -0.89 14.81 -11.86
N GLN A 216 -1.74 14.22 -11.01
CA GLN A 216 -1.98 12.78 -11.01
C GLN A 216 -2.56 12.31 -12.35
N GLY A 217 -3.50 13.06 -12.94
CA GLY A 217 -4.07 12.74 -14.25
C GLY A 217 -3.00 12.63 -15.34
N VAL A 218 -2.05 13.55 -15.38
CA VAL A 218 -0.94 13.50 -16.35
C VAL A 218 0.08 12.43 -15.99
N PHE A 219 0.56 12.43 -14.74
CA PHE A 219 1.65 11.58 -14.29
C PHE A 219 1.27 10.10 -14.29
N PHE A 220 0.06 9.74 -13.85
CA PHE A 220 -0.43 8.36 -13.88
C PHE A 220 -0.38 7.80 -15.30
N ASN A 221 -0.93 8.53 -16.28
CA ASN A 221 -0.97 8.07 -17.67
C ASN A 221 0.43 7.98 -18.29
N ALA A 222 1.28 8.97 -18.03
CA ALA A 222 2.66 8.97 -18.51
C ALA A 222 3.48 7.82 -17.91
N TYR A 223 3.39 7.61 -16.60
CA TYR A 223 4.10 6.56 -15.89
C TYR A 223 3.57 5.16 -16.28
N PHE A 224 2.26 5.00 -16.41
CA PHE A 224 1.63 3.75 -16.89
C PHE A 224 2.16 3.35 -18.28
N LEU A 225 2.17 4.29 -19.24
CA LEU A 225 2.71 4.04 -20.57
C LEU A 225 4.22 3.76 -20.51
N GLY A 226 4.96 4.54 -19.71
CA GLY A 226 6.39 4.35 -19.50
C GLY A 226 6.73 2.96 -18.94
N TYR A 227 5.96 2.47 -17.98
CA TYR A 227 6.15 1.14 -17.39
C TYR A 227 5.84 0.02 -18.39
N ILE A 228 4.81 0.17 -19.24
CA ILE A 228 4.52 -0.80 -20.31
C ILE A 228 5.68 -0.87 -21.31
N ILE A 229 6.24 0.29 -21.68
CA ILE A 229 7.34 0.38 -22.64
C ILE A 229 8.64 -0.17 -22.04
N SER A 230 8.96 0.21 -20.80
CA SER A 230 10.24 -0.11 -20.17
C SER A 230 10.12 -0.11 -18.64
N PRO A 231 9.83 -1.27 -18.02
CA PRO A 231 9.82 -1.41 -16.56
C PRO A 231 11.15 -1.01 -15.91
N LYS A 232 12.28 -1.34 -16.55
CA LYS A 232 13.62 -0.94 -16.06
C LYS A 232 13.81 0.56 -15.97
N PHE A 233 13.31 1.30 -16.97
CA PHE A 233 13.36 2.76 -16.95
C PHE A 233 12.44 3.32 -15.87
N ALA A 234 11.22 2.79 -15.78
CA ALA A 234 10.23 3.22 -14.80
C ALA A 234 10.76 3.06 -13.36
N HIS A 235 11.26 1.88 -13.00
CA HIS A 235 11.88 1.63 -11.70
C HIS A 235 13.13 2.49 -11.46
N ARG A 236 14.00 2.68 -12.46
CA ARG A 236 15.17 3.56 -12.30
C ARG A 236 14.78 5.02 -12.06
N MET A 237 13.71 5.48 -12.71
CA MET A 237 13.17 6.83 -12.53
C MET A 237 12.64 7.02 -11.11
N VAL A 238 11.89 6.05 -10.58
CA VAL A 238 11.46 6.05 -9.17
C VAL A 238 12.65 6.04 -8.22
N GLY A 239 13.63 5.17 -8.43
CA GLY A 239 14.84 5.16 -7.59
C GLY A 239 15.55 6.51 -7.52
N TYR A 240 15.56 7.29 -8.61
CA TYR A 240 16.08 8.67 -8.57
C TYR A 240 15.10 9.67 -7.94
N LEU A 241 13.78 9.50 -8.06
CA LEU A 241 12.81 10.32 -7.32
C LEU A 241 13.06 10.19 -5.81
N GLU A 242 13.28 8.97 -5.33
CA GLU A 242 13.49 8.74 -3.90
C GLU A 242 14.84 9.27 -3.42
N GLU A 243 15.88 9.27 -4.26
CA GLU A 243 17.12 10.00 -3.94
C GLU A 243 16.86 11.51 -3.73
N GLU A 244 15.98 12.12 -4.53
CA GLU A 244 15.58 13.51 -4.33
C GLU A 244 14.67 13.69 -3.10
N ALA A 245 13.84 12.70 -2.76
CA ALA A 245 13.03 12.69 -1.54
C ALA A 245 13.92 12.65 -0.29
N ILE A 246 14.91 11.75 -0.24
CA ILE A 246 15.91 11.67 0.85
C ILE A 246 16.63 13.00 1.03
N HIS A 247 17.04 13.63 -0.08
CA HIS A 247 17.65 14.97 -0.04
C HIS A 247 16.68 15.99 0.55
N SER A 248 15.43 16.02 0.09
CA SER A 248 14.40 16.97 0.53
C SER A 248 14.10 16.83 2.02
N TYR A 249 13.96 15.61 2.53
CA TYR A 249 13.76 15.35 3.96
C TYR A 249 14.99 15.65 4.80
N THR A 250 16.20 15.49 4.25
CA THR A 250 17.43 15.92 4.92
C THR A 250 17.47 17.44 5.09
N GLU A 251 17.06 18.21 4.08
CA GLU A 251 16.92 19.66 4.22
C GLU A 251 15.80 20.04 5.21
N PHE A 252 14.68 19.32 5.21
CA PHE A 252 13.62 19.54 6.18
C PHE A 252 14.12 19.33 7.62
N LEU A 253 14.87 18.26 7.89
CA LEU A 253 15.48 18.04 9.21
C LEU A 253 16.42 19.18 9.62
N LYS A 254 17.20 19.74 8.69
CA LYS A 254 18.07 20.90 8.98
C LYS A 254 17.25 22.13 9.36
N GLU A 255 16.14 22.39 8.69
CA GLU A 255 15.26 23.53 9.01
C GLU A 255 14.57 23.36 10.38
N LEU A 256 14.21 22.14 10.76
CA LEU A 256 13.72 21.81 12.11
C LEU A 256 14.82 22.01 13.16
N ASP A 257 16.03 21.50 12.90
CA ASP A 257 17.17 21.58 13.82
C ASP A 257 17.64 23.04 14.02
N ASN A 258 17.51 23.88 12.99
CA ASN A 258 17.80 25.31 13.06
C ASN A 258 16.68 26.14 13.72
N GLY A 259 15.52 25.54 14.01
CA GLY A 259 14.37 26.22 14.61
C GLY A 259 13.58 27.09 13.64
N ASN A 260 13.80 26.95 12.33
CA ASN A 260 13.03 27.68 11.30
C ASN A 260 11.62 27.09 11.12
N ILE A 261 11.44 25.81 11.47
CA ILE A 261 10.15 25.12 11.51
C ILE A 261 9.91 24.64 12.93
N GLU A 262 8.69 24.84 13.44
CA GLU A 262 8.30 24.39 14.77
C GLU A 262 8.25 22.86 14.85
N ASN A 263 8.94 22.28 15.83
CA ASN A 263 8.93 20.85 16.07
C ASN A 263 7.73 20.43 16.95
N VAL A 264 6.56 20.33 16.32
CA VAL A 264 5.30 19.97 17.00
C VAL A 264 5.25 18.47 17.37
N PRO A 265 4.36 18.05 18.29
CA PRO A 265 4.13 16.62 18.56
C PRO A 265 3.75 15.83 17.31
N ALA A 266 4.21 14.58 17.22
CA ALA A 266 3.92 13.70 16.09
C ALA A 266 2.42 13.39 15.99
N PRO A 267 1.83 13.39 14.79
CA PRO A 267 0.45 12.94 14.59
C PRO A 267 0.27 11.51 15.09
N ALA A 268 -0.86 11.23 15.74
CA ALA A 268 -1.07 9.92 16.34
C ALA A 268 -1.07 8.76 15.32
N ILE A 269 -1.42 9.03 14.05
CA ILE A 269 -1.35 8.05 12.97
C ILE A 269 0.09 7.63 12.70
N ALA A 270 1.04 8.57 12.76
CA ALA A 270 2.46 8.31 12.60
C ALA A 270 3.01 7.49 13.77
N ILE A 271 2.63 7.85 15.00
CA ILE A 271 3.03 7.12 16.21
C ILE A 271 2.63 5.65 16.10
N ASP A 272 1.38 5.38 15.74
CA ASP A 272 0.89 4.00 15.66
C ASP A 272 1.44 3.26 14.43
N TYR A 273 1.61 3.91 13.27
CA TYR A 273 2.09 3.29 12.03
C TYR A 273 3.57 2.91 12.10
N TRP A 274 4.44 3.82 12.52
CA TRP A 274 5.89 3.60 12.67
C TRP A 274 6.32 3.17 14.08
N ARG A 275 5.35 2.86 14.97
CA ARG A 275 5.58 2.43 16.36
C ARG A 275 6.54 3.36 17.11
N LEU A 276 6.36 4.67 16.93
CA LEU A 276 7.19 5.69 17.58
C LEU A 276 6.85 5.79 19.08
N PRO A 277 7.75 6.35 19.90
CA PRO A 277 7.43 6.74 21.27
C PRO A 277 6.22 7.70 21.34
N ALA A 278 5.49 7.67 22.45
CA ALA A 278 4.29 8.49 22.62
C ALA A 278 4.58 10.00 22.67
N ASP A 279 5.81 10.38 23.03
CA ASP A 279 6.33 11.75 23.08
C ASP A 279 7.09 12.15 21.80
N ALA A 280 7.02 11.32 20.74
CA ALA A 280 7.66 11.61 19.46
C ALA A 280 7.20 12.95 18.86
N THR A 281 8.11 13.56 18.11
CA THR A 281 7.94 14.88 17.50
C THR A 281 7.89 14.79 15.97
N LEU A 282 7.55 15.90 15.30
CA LEU A 282 7.59 16.00 13.84
C LEU A 282 8.97 15.64 13.27
N ARG A 283 10.04 16.01 13.97
CA ARG A 283 11.40 15.61 13.62
C ARG A 283 11.58 14.10 13.57
N ASP A 284 11.02 13.35 14.53
CA ASP A 284 11.11 11.90 14.58
C ASP A 284 10.32 11.25 13.43
N VAL A 285 9.17 11.82 13.10
CA VAL A 285 8.38 11.43 11.91
C VAL A 285 9.18 11.63 10.63
N VAL A 286 9.81 12.80 10.45
CA VAL A 286 10.62 13.07 9.25
C VAL A 286 11.83 12.13 9.16
N MET A 287 12.40 11.70 10.29
CA MET A 287 13.49 10.72 10.27
C MET A 287 13.05 9.35 9.76
N VAL A 288 11.89 8.83 10.21
CA VAL A 288 11.38 7.52 9.75
C VAL A 288 10.87 7.58 8.32
N VAL A 289 10.18 8.65 7.92
CA VAL A 289 9.77 8.87 6.52
C VAL A 289 10.99 8.86 5.60
N ARG A 290 12.06 9.60 5.95
CA ARG A 290 13.30 9.60 5.16
C ARG A 290 13.95 8.21 5.05
N ALA A 291 13.77 7.35 6.05
CA ALA A 291 14.28 5.98 6.00
C ALA A 291 13.44 5.12 5.05
N ASP A 292 12.11 5.28 5.05
CA ASP A 292 11.21 4.66 4.07
C ASP A 292 11.62 5.06 2.63
N GLU A 293 11.92 6.34 2.37
CA GLU A 293 12.40 6.78 1.05
C GLU A 293 13.70 6.08 0.63
N ALA A 294 14.63 5.89 1.57
CA ALA A 294 15.87 5.18 1.29
C ALA A 294 15.64 3.70 1.01
N HIS A 295 14.60 3.12 1.62
CA HIS A 295 14.15 1.77 1.32
C HIS A 295 13.53 1.69 -0.10
N HIS A 296 12.58 2.57 -0.43
CA HIS A 296 11.96 2.65 -1.76
C HIS A 296 13.00 2.86 -2.87
N ARG A 297 14.00 3.73 -2.63
CA ARG A 297 15.17 3.93 -3.50
C ARG A 297 15.85 2.60 -3.83
N ASP A 298 16.21 1.85 -2.78
CA ASP A 298 16.98 0.61 -2.91
C ASP A 298 16.17 -0.47 -3.63
N VAL A 299 14.88 -0.61 -3.29
CA VAL A 299 13.97 -1.57 -3.92
C VAL A 299 13.79 -1.27 -5.41
N ASN A 300 13.58 -0.01 -5.77
CA ASN A 300 13.36 0.38 -7.16
C ASN A 300 14.65 0.31 -8.00
N HIS A 301 15.81 0.71 -7.45
CA HIS A 301 17.08 0.49 -8.16
C HIS A 301 17.37 -0.99 -8.36
N TYR A 302 17.09 -1.84 -7.38
CA TYR A 302 17.21 -3.29 -7.47
C TYR A 302 16.26 -3.90 -8.51
N ALA A 303 15.00 -3.47 -8.55
CA ALA A 303 14.01 -3.89 -9.55
C ALA A 303 14.48 -3.55 -10.98
N SER A 304 15.05 -2.36 -11.16
CA SER A 304 15.63 -1.94 -12.43
C SER A 304 16.83 -2.83 -12.82
N ASP A 305 17.73 -3.13 -11.89
CA ASP A 305 18.91 -3.96 -12.15
C ASP A 305 18.55 -5.40 -12.56
N ILE A 306 17.51 -6.00 -11.96
CA ILE A 306 16.99 -7.31 -12.39
C ILE A 306 16.64 -7.30 -13.88
N HIS A 307 15.93 -6.26 -14.32
CA HIS A 307 15.57 -6.12 -15.72
C HIS A 307 16.77 -5.81 -16.63
N TYR A 308 17.77 -5.05 -16.16
CA TYR A 308 19.01 -4.84 -16.92
C TYR A 308 19.83 -6.11 -17.09
N GLN A 309 19.75 -7.05 -16.14
CA GLN A 309 20.35 -8.38 -16.25
C GLN A 309 19.58 -9.32 -17.18
N GLY A 310 18.49 -8.87 -17.81
CA GLY A 310 17.65 -9.69 -18.69
C GLY A 310 16.74 -10.66 -17.95
N ARG A 311 16.57 -10.51 -16.64
CA ARG A 311 15.71 -11.35 -15.81
C ARG A 311 14.32 -10.74 -15.64
N GLU A 312 13.34 -11.58 -15.35
CA GLU A 312 12.03 -11.11 -14.87
C GLU A 312 12.01 -10.96 -13.34
N LEU A 313 11.21 -10.02 -12.82
CA LEU A 313 11.06 -9.80 -11.38
C LEU A 313 10.75 -11.09 -10.59
N LYS A 314 9.96 -12.01 -11.13
CA LYS A 314 9.61 -13.28 -10.47
C LYS A 314 10.80 -14.22 -10.20
N GLU A 315 11.95 -13.99 -10.86
CA GLU A 315 13.16 -14.80 -10.74
C GLU A 315 14.06 -14.33 -9.59
N ALA A 316 13.82 -13.14 -9.05
CA ALA A 316 14.55 -12.56 -7.94
C ALA A 316 13.53 -12.06 -6.92
N PRO A 317 13.41 -12.69 -5.74
CA PRO A 317 12.34 -12.37 -4.79
C PRO A 317 12.41 -10.90 -4.36
N ALA A 318 11.25 -10.27 -4.25
CA ALA A 318 11.13 -8.93 -3.71
C ALA A 318 11.55 -8.93 -2.23
N PRO A 319 12.23 -7.87 -1.75
CA PRO A 319 12.66 -7.76 -0.36
C PRO A 319 11.49 -7.40 0.56
N ILE A 320 10.51 -8.30 0.71
CA ILE A 320 9.33 -8.09 1.57
C ILE A 320 9.75 -8.07 3.05
N GLY A 321 9.20 -7.12 3.81
CA GLY A 321 9.47 -6.99 5.25
C GLY A 321 10.84 -6.42 5.58
N TYR A 322 11.57 -5.95 4.57
CA TYR A 322 12.69 -5.04 4.73
C TYR A 322 12.08 -3.65 4.94
N HIS A 323 12.33 -3.02 6.09
CA HIS A 323 11.82 -1.71 6.49
C HIS A 323 12.85 -1.03 7.37
#